data_AF-A0AAW0E224-F1
#
_entry.id   AF-A0AAW0E224-F1
#
_cell.length_a   1.000
_cell.length_b   1.000
_cell.length_c   1.000
_cell.angle_alpha   90.00
_cell.angle_beta   90.00
_cell.angle_gamma   90.00
#
_symmetry.space_group_name_H-M   'P 1'
#
loop_
_entity.id
_entity.type
_entity.pdbx_description
1 polymer ?
#
loop_
_entity_poly.entity_id
_entity_poly.type
_entity_poly.pdbx_seq_one_letter_code
_entity_poly.pdbx_strand_id
1 'polypeptide(L)'
;MESATPTSKSSTSETDSNFSSTTSNYALHTPSGVPSAQALTSSMKSMLESLDQTLEELHGQTMQIALLGDESQIAQDIKSLRAQLRDHELRQKNGIEEIKLILKNVESEVVPEYLKSRVAEEVALGIEQLIAEQVATCLKEHIPQDLQEEVTVQQVKILEEVRKDLHNSENRRGNAALRRDRADDNLQVIYKEDGTVPAAYPSSLQALFDMDAATSRALMEEYGMPDASDSRERNLNRLMQFLGVRYQMVREGSATRSVGLA
;
A
#
# COMPACT_ATOMS: atom_id res chain seq x y z
N MET A 1 -1.71 -45.80 68.70
CA MET A 1 -1.55 -44.51 69.41
C MET A 1 -1.22 -43.49 68.34
N GLU A 2 -1.94 -42.42 68.07
CA GLU A 2 -3.21 -41.82 68.51
C GLU A 2 -3.39 -40.67 67.47
N SER A 3 -4.44 -40.67 66.66
CA SER A 3 -5.66 -39.86 66.87
C SER A 3 -5.46 -38.35 66.67
N ALA A 4 -6.19 -37.77 65.70
CA ALA A 4 -7.14 -36.65 65.88
C ALA A 4 -7.16 -35.61 64.72
N THR A 5 -8.16 -35.72 63.85
CA THR A 5 -9.05 -34.61 63.41
C THR A 5 -9.75 -34.00 64.66
N PRO A 6 -10.37 -32.77 64.69
CA PRO A 6 -11.40 -32.36 63.71
C PRO A 6 -11.75 -30.82 63.56
N THR A 7 -12.74 -30.55 62.69
CA THR A 7 -13.86 -29.55 62.79
C THR A 7 -13.75 -28.06 62.35
N SER A 8 -14.38 -27.79 61.18
CA SER A 8 -15.50 -26.86 60.83
C SER A 8 -15.62 -25.39 61.26
N LYS A 9 -16.05 -24.55 60.30
CA LYS A 9 -17.24 -23.62 60.27
C LYS A 9 -17.33 -22.97 58.87
N SER A 10 -18.26 -23.37 57.98
CA SER A 10 -19.62 -22.84 57.73
C SER A 10 -19.74 -21.32 57.58
N SER A 11 -20.16 -20.85 56.39
CA SER A 11 -21.14 -19.76 56.22
C SER A 11 -21.72 -19.75 54.81
N THR A 12 -23.04 -19.71 54.79
CA THR A 12 -24.05 -19.71 53.73
C THR A 12 -24.11 -18.39 52.95
N SER A 13 -24.51 -18.45 51.67
CA SER A 13 -25.48 -17.50 51.10
C SER A 13 -26.02 -18.01 49.76
N GLU A 14 -27.32 -18.22 49.76
CA GLU A 14 -28.20 -18.38 48.61
C GLU A 14 -28.29 -17.05 47.85
N THR A 15 -28.34 -17.07 46.52
CA THR A 15 -29.14 -16.08 45.77
C THR A 15 -29.51 -16.62 44.40
N ASP A 16 -30.77 -17.02 44.27
CA ASP A 16 -31.51 -17.14 43.01
C ASP A 16 -31.54 -15.78 42.28
N SER A 17 -31.47 -15.79 40.95
CA SER A 17 -32.32 -14.88 40.15
C SER A 17 -32.24 -15.13 38.65
N ASN A 18 -33.42 -15.51 38.14
CA ASN A 18 -34.10 -14.89 37.00
C ASN A 18 -33.35 -14.70 35.68
N PHE A 19 -33.56 -15.69 34.83
CA PHE A 19 -33.63 -15.52 33.39
C PHE A 19 -34.96 -14.84 33.03
N SER A 20 -34.92 -13.60 32.53
CA SER A 20 -36.05 -13.00 31.82
C SER A 20 -35.58 -12.02 30.75
N SER A 21 -36.33 -12.02 29.68
CA SER A 21 -36.06 -11.47 28.36
C SER A 21 -36.34 -9.97 28.26
N THR A 22 -35.78 -9.39 27.19
CA THR A 22 -36.37 -8.36 26.30
C THR A 22 -35.80 -6.93 26.37
N THR A 23 -35.33 -6.51 25.19
CA THR A 23 -35.42 -5.18 24.53
C THR A 23 -34.42 -4.04 24.81
N SER A 24 -33.73 -3.69 23.72
CA SER A 24 -33.63 -2.35 23.08
C SER A 24 -32.31 -1.57 23.15
N ASN A 25 -31.74 -1.42 21.94
CA ASN A 25 -31.12 -0.25 21.31
C ASN A 25 -29.91 0.44 21.98
N TYR A 26 -28.78 0.53 21.26
CA TYR A 26 -28.38 1.70 20.45
C TYR A 26 -26.99 1.50 19.79
N ALA A 27 -26.93 1.82 18.49
CA ALA A 27 -25.83 2.42 17.68
C ALA A 27 -24.42 1.78 17.66
N LEU A 28 -23.60 1.84 16.61
CA LEU A 28 -23.66 2.19 15.19
C LEU A 28 -22.17 2.16 14.76
N HIS A 29 -21.76 1.26 13.86
CA HIS A 29 -20.72 1.56 12.86
C HIS A 29 -20.68 0.47 11.78
N THR A 30 -21.00 0.91 10.58
CA THR A 30 -21.14 0.16 9.33
C THR A 30 -19.83 0.20 8.52
N PRO A 31 -19.34 -0.90 7.96
CA PRO A 31 -18.67 -0.87 6.68
C PRO A 31 -19.74 -0.88 5.57
N SER A 32 -19.69 0.18 4.78
CA SER A 32 -20.35 0.40 3.50
C SER A 32 -20.23 -0.80 2.55
N GLY A 33 -21.31 -1.12 1.83
CA GLY A 33 -21.23 -1.94 0.62
C GLY A 33 -22.27 -3.05 0.47
N VAL A 34 -23.53 -2.84 0.88
CA VAL A 34 -24.60 -3.81 0.67
C VAL A 34 -25.73 -3.17 -0.15
N PRO A 35 -25.71 -3.25 -1.50
CA PRO A 35 -26.87 -2.92 -2.31
C PRO A 35 -27.82 -4.13 -2.34
N SER A 36 -28.41 -4.57 -1.21
CA SER A 36 -28.90 -5.97 -1.13
C SER A 36 -30.34 -6.25 -0.67
N ALA A 37 -31.28 -5.32 -0.86
CA ALA A 37 -32.68 -5.76 -0.89
C ALA A 37 -33.42 -5.09 -2.02
N GLN A 38 -33.39 -3.76 -2.10
CA GLN A 38 -34.11 -3.01 -3.13
C GLN A 38 -33.52 -3.20 -4.55
N ALA A 39 -32.21 -3.35 -4.70
CA ALA A 39 -31.59 -3.66 -5.99
C ALA A 39 -31.88 -5.11 -6.43
N LEU A 40 -31.91 -6.05 -5.48
CA LEU A 40 -32.25 -7.45 -5.77
C LEU A 40 -33.74 -7.59 -6.11
N THR A 41 -34.63 -6.90 -5.38
CA THR A 41 -36.07 -6.94 -5.66
C THR A 41 -36.45 -6.20 -6.93
N SER A 42 -35.75 -5.10 -7.28
CA SER A 42 -35.94 -4.45 -8.59
C SER A 42 -35.39 -5.30 -9.73
N SER A 43 -34.26 -6.01 -9.54
CA SER A 43 -33.75 -6.98 -10.52
C SER A 43 -34.67 -8.19 -10.68
N MET A 44 -35.18 -8.75 -9.58
CA MET A 44 -36.18 -9.83 -9.63
C MET A 44 -37.51 -9.36 -10.23
N LYS A 45 -37.94 -8.12 -9.97
CA LYS A 45 -39.14 -7.55 -10.57
C LYS A 45 -38.95 -7.32 -12.07
N SER A 46 -37.79 -6.83 -12.50
CA SER A 46 -37.45 -6.69 -13.91
C SER A 46 -37.34 -8.05 -14.61
N MET A 47 -36.81 -9.07 -13.93
CA MET A 47 -36.82 -10.44 -14.44
C MET A 47 -38.24 -11.00 -14.53
N LEU A 48 -39.10 -10.75 -13.54
CA LEU A 48 -40.50 -11.17 -13.57
C LEU A 48 -41.28 -10.46 -14.67
N GLU A 49 -41.07 -9.16 -14.86
CA GLU A 49 -41.71 -8.36 -15.92
C GLU A 49 -41.20 -8.77 -17.30
N SER A 50 -39.93 -9.14 -17.41
CA SER A 50 -39.38 -9.79 -18.61
C SER A 50 -39.98 -11.18 -18.83
N LEU A 51 -40.19 -11.96 -17.77
CA LEU A 51 -40.79 -13.30 -17.87
C LEU A 51 -42.27 -13.19 -18.26
N ASP A 52 -42.97 -12.19 -17.74
CA ASP A 52 -44.35 -11.85 -18.09
C ASP A 52 -44.44 -11.40 -19.56
N GLN A 53 -43.51 -10.56 -20.02
CA GLN A 53 -43.41 -10.22 -21.45
C GLN A 53 -43.11 -11.45 -22.32
N THR A 54 -42.21 -12.35 -21.90
CA THR A 54 -41.97 -13.58 -22.65
C THR A 54 -43.17 -14.54 -22.63
N LEU A 55 -43.96 -14.56 -21.54
CA LEU A 55 -45.18 -15.35 -21.44
C LEU A 55 -46.29 -14.76 -22.31
N GLU A 56 -46.42 -13.44 -22.39
CA GLU A 56 -47.36 -12.73 -23.26
C GLU A 56 -46.98 -12.91 -24.74
N GLU A 57 -45.69 -12.83 -25.08
CA GLU A 57 -45.18 -13.14 -26.43
C GLU A 57 -45.41 -14.61 -26.77
N LEU A 58 -45.16 -15.53 -25.85
CA LEU A 58 -45.40 -16.95 -26.04
C LEU A 58 -46.89 -17.26 -26.13
N HIS A 59 -47.75 -16.53 -25.41
CA HIS A 59 -49.20 -16.62 -25.52
C HIS A 59 -49.69 -16.11 -26.88
N GLY A 60 -49.17 -14.98 -27.34
CA GLY A 60 -49.45 -14.41 -28.67
C GLY A 60 -48.99 -15.35 -29.80
N GLN A 61 -47.80 -15.93 -29.68
CA GLN A 61 -47.31 -16.96 -30.60
C GLN A 61 -48.16 -18.23 -30.53
N THR A 62 -48.56 -18.68 -29.34
CA THR A 62 -49.43 -19.84 -29.15
C THR A 62 -50.81 -19.62 -29.78
N MET A 63 -51.36 -18.41 -29.71
CA MET A 63 -52.64 -18.07 -30.31
C MET A 63 -52.56 -17.96 -31.85
N GLN A 64 -51.44 -17.46 -32.39
CA GLN A 64 -51.18 -17.49 -33.83
C GLN A 64 -50.95 -18.92 -34.35
N ILE A 65 -50.26 -19.76 -33.58
CA ILE A 65 -50.03 -21.18 -33.89
C ILE A 65 -51.34 -21.99 -33.78
N ALA A 66 -52.22 -21.66 -32.84
CA ALA A 66 -53.55 -22.26 -32.73
C ALA A 66 -54.45 -21.90 -33.92
N LEU A 67 -54.26 -20.73 -34.55
CA LEU A 67 -55.01 -20.29 -35.70
C LEU A 67 -54.47 -20.84 -37.04
N LEU A 68 -53.19 -21.24 -37.09
CA LEU A 68 -52.50 -21.78 -38.27
C LEU A 68 -52.06 -23.26 -38.11
N GLY A 69 -52.66 -23.98 -37.15
CA GLY A 69 -52.23 -25.31 -36.70
C GLY A 69 -52.22 -26.39 -37.78
N ASP A 70 -51.15 -26.42 -38.57
CA ASP A 70 -50.68 -27.58 -39.27
C ASP A 70 -50.04 -28.49 -38.21
N GLU A 71 -50.80 -29.43 -37.64
CA GLU A 71 -50.38 -30.33 -36.55
C GLU A 71 -49.02 -31.01 -36.81
N SER A 72 -48.64 -31.12 -38.08
CA SER A 72 -47.34 -31.58 -38.57
C SER A 72 -46.15 -30.72 -38.10
N GLN A 73 -46.27 -29.38 -38.09
CA GLN A 73 -45.18 -28.48 -37.67
C GLN A 73 -44.96 -28.55 -36.15
N ILE A 74 -46.04 -28.56 -35.37
CA ILE A 74 -45.97 -28.68 -33.90
C ILE A 74 -45.33 -30.01 -33.49
N ALA A 75 -45.65 -31.11 -34.18
CA ALA A 75 -45.03 -32.41 -33.92
C ALA A 75 -43.52 -32.41 -34.24
N GLN A 76 -43.10 -31.69 -35.29
CA GLN A 76 -41.68 -31.52 -35.62
C GLN A 76 -40.94 -30.67 -34.59
N ASP A 77 -41.56 -29.60 -34.09
CA ASP A 77 -40.99 -28.72 -33.07
C ASP A 77 -40.85 -29.41 -31.71
N ILE A 78 -41.84 -30.20 -31.30
CA ILE A 78 -41.73 -31.02 -30.08
C ILE A 78 -40.60 -32.05 -30.21
N LYS A 79 -40.41 -32.62 -31.40
CA LYS A 79 -39.33 -33.59 -31.65
C LYS A 79 -37.96 -32.92 -31.66
N SER A 80 -37.84 -31.73 -32.23
CA SER A 80 -36.59 -30.95 -32.25
C SER A 80 -36.24 -30.48 -30.84
N LEU A 81 -37.20 -29.99 -30.06
CA LEU A 81 -37.01 -29.57 -28.68
C LEU A 81 -36.60 -30.75 -27.77
N ARG A 82 -37.20 -31.93 -27.94
CA ARG A 82 -36.76 -33.15 -27.24
C ARG A 82 -35.36 -33.62 -27.63
N ALA A 83 -34.92 -33.34 -28.86
CA ALA A 83 -33.56 -33.64 -29.30
C ALA A 83 -32.57 -32.63 -28.70
N GLN A 84 -32.93 -31.33 -28.69
CA GLN A 84 -32.14 -30.26 -28.07
C GLN A 84 -32.00 -30.46 -26.55
N LEU A 85 -33.09 -30.83 -25.86
CA LEU A 85 -33.05 -31.14 -24.42
C LEU A 85 -32.09 -32.29 -24.12
N ARG A 86 -32.12 -33.37 -24.90
CA ARG A 86 -31.19 -34.50 -24.72
C ARG A 86 -29.74 -34.11 -25.01
N ASP A 87 -29.51 -33.29 -26.03
CA ASP A 87 -28.17 -32.77 -26.32
C ASP A 87 -27.68 -31.87 -25.18
N HIS A 88 -28.56 -31.03 -24.64
CA HIS A 88 -28.24 -30.17 -23.50
C HIS A 88 -27.95 -30.98 -22.23
N GLU A 89 -28.76 -31.98 -21.92
CA GLU A 89 -28.52 -32.91 -20.80
C GLU A 89 -27.19 -33.63 -20.94
N LEU A 90 -26.83 -34.08 -22.15
CA LEU A 90 -25.55 -34.72 -22.41
C LEU A 90 -24.37 -33.74 -22.20
N ARG A 91 -24.48 -32.51 -22.72
CA ARG A 91 -23.47 -31.46 -22.53
C ARG A 91 -23.32 -31.09 -21.05
N GLN A 92 -24.44 -30.97 -20.32
CA GLN A 92 -24.42 -30.71 -18.89
C GLN A 92 -23.75 -31.85 -18.13
N LYS A 93 -24.05 -33.11 -18.48
CA LYS A 93 -23.42 -34.27 -17.85
C LYS A 93 -21.91 -34.27 -18.09
N ASN A 94 -21.47 -34.03 -19.32
CA ASN A 94 -20.05 -33.92 -19.66
C ASN A 94 -19.38 -32.75 -18.92
N GLY A 95 -20.04 -31.59 -18.85
CA GLY A 95 -19.54 -30.43 -18.09
C GLY A 95 -19.42 -30.73 -16.59
N ILE A 96 -20.37 -31.46 -15.99
CA ILE A 96 -20.29 -31.89 -14.59
C ILE A 96 -19.12 -32.85 -14.38
N GLU A 97 -18.89 -33.79 -15.31
CA GLU A 97 -17.76 -34.72 -15.23
C GLU A 97 -16.41 -34.01 -15.35
N GLU A 98 -16.30 -33.02 -16.23
CA GLU A 98 -15.11 -32.16 -16.35
C GLU A 98 -14.86 -31.36 -15.07
N ILE A 99 -15.88 -30.71 -14.52
CA ILE A 99 -15.78 -29.98 -13.25
C ILE A 99 -15.35 -30.90 -12.11
N LYS A 100 -15.88 -32.14 -12.05
CA LYS A 100 -15.45 -33.13 -11.06
C LYS A 100 -13.98 -33.49 -11.20
N LEU A 101 -13.48 -33.61 -12.42
CA LEU A 101 -12.08 -33.93 -12.68
C LEU A 101 -11.16 -32.78 -12.27
N ILE A 102 -11.54 -31.54 -12.60
CA ILE A 102 -10.82 -30.34 -12.16
C ILE A 102 -10.82 -30.26 -10.62
N LEU A 103 -11.98 -30.47 -9.99
CA LEU A 103 -12.09 -30.42 -8.52
C LEU A 103 -11.18 -31.45 -7.86
N LYS A 104 -11.15 -32.67 -8.40
CA LYS A 104 -10.27 -33.74 -7.91
C LYS A 104 -8.78 -33.39 -8.10
N ASN A 105 -8.41 -32.77 -9.20
CA ASN A 105 -7.03 -32.32 -9.42
C ASN A 105 -6.65 -31.18 -8.46
N VAL A 106 -7.55 -30.22 -8.25
CA VAL A 106 -7.35 -29.15 -7.25
C VAL A 106 -7.17 -29.73 -5.85
N GLU A 107 -8.00 -30.70 -5.47
CA GLU A 107 -7.91 -31.36 -4.17
C GLU A 107 -6.61 -32.15 -3.99
N SER A 108 -6.16 -32.85 -5.04
CA SER A 108 -5.01 -33.77 -4.94
C SER A 108 -3.64 -33.14 -5.20
N GLU A 109 -3.57 -32.05 -5.96
CA GLU A 109 -2.30 -31.41 -6.33
C GLU A 109 -2.20 -30.02 -5.72
N VAL A 110 -3.18 -29.15 -5.98
CA VAL A 110 -3.09 -27.73 -5.63
C VAL A 110 -3.18 -27.50 -4.13
N VAL A 111 -4.14 -28.15 -3.45
CA VAL A 111 -4.31 -28.02 -1.99
C VAL A 111 -3.07 -28.47 -1.20
N PRO A 112 -2.48 -29.66 -1.43
CA PRO A 112 -1.32 -30.07 -0.66
C PRO A 112 -0.07 -29.25 -0.99
N GLU A 113 0.12 -28.79 -2.23
CA GLU A 113 1.24 -27.89 -2.54
C GLU A 113 1.10 -26.54 -1.83
N TYR A 114 -0.11 -25.96 -1.87
CA TYR A 114 -0.39 -24.71 -1.17
C TYR A 114 -0.18 -24.84 0.35
N LEU A 115 -0.70 -25.93 0.95
CA LEU A 115 -0.51 -26.19 2.38
C LEU A 115 0.96 -26.41 2.73
N LYS A 116 1.71 -27.17 1.93
CA LYS A 116 3.16 -27.36 2.13
C LYS A 116 3.92 -26.05 2.07
N SER A 117 3.62 -25.20 1.08
CA SER A 117 4.25 -23.87 0.96
C SER A 117 3.95 -23.02 2.19
N ARG A 118 2.70 -22.99 2.65
CA ARG A 118 2.29 -22.19 3.80
C ARG A 118 2.90 -22.70 5.10
N VAL A 119 2.95 -24.02 5.30
CA VAL A 119 3.60 -24.63 6.46
C VAL A 119 5.11 -24.36 6.43
N ALA A 120 5.75 -24.44 5.27
CA ALA A 120 7.18 -24.13 5.15
C ALA A 120 7.48 -22.67 5.52
N GLU A 121 6.64 -21.74 5.08
CA GLU A 121 6.74 -20.32 5.46
C GLU A 121 6.56 -20.11 6.97
N GLU A 122 5.53 -20.73 7.56
CA GLU A 122 5.27 -20.63 9.01
C GLU A 122 6.40 -21.25 9.84
N VAL A 123 6.95 -22.39 9.39
CA VAL A 123 8.11 -23.03 10.03
C VAL A 123 9.35 -22.15 9.87
N ALA A 124 9.58 -21.53 8.72
CA ALA A 124 10.70 -20.62 8.53
C ALA A 124 10.62 -19.42 9.48
N LEU A 125 9.44 -18.81 9.62
CA LEU A 125 9.21 -17.72 10.58
C LEU A 125 9.42 -18.18 12.04
N GLY A 126 8.94 -19.39 12.38
CA GLY A 126 9.17 -19.96 13.70
C GLY A 126 10.66 -20.22 14.00
N ILE A 127 11.41 -20.70 13.00
CA ILE A 127 12.86 -20.90 13.10
C ILE A 127 13.58 -19.55 13.26
N GLU A 128 13.23 -18.54 12.47
CA GLU A 128 13.82 -17.20 12.59
C GLU A 128 13.61 -16.61 13.97
N GLN A 129 12.41 -16.77 14.54
CA GLN A 129 12.12 -16.31 15.90
C GLN A 129 12.97 -17.06 16.94
N LEU A 130 13.06 -18.39 16.85
CA LEU A 130 13.87 -19.19 17.77
C LEU A 130 15.37 -18.84 17.66
N ILE A 131 15.86 -18.63 16.44
CA ILE A 131 17.25 -18.18 16.22
C ILE A 131 17.45 -16.80 16.85
N ALA A 132 16.52 -15.86 16.66
CA ALA A 132 16.62 -14.53 17.25
C ALA A 132 16.65 -14.57 18.79
N GLU A 133 15.82 -15.40 19.42
CA GLU A 133 15.81 -15.60 20.87
C GLU A 133 17.11 -16.23 21.38
N GLN A 134 17.60 -17.27 20.70
CA GLN A 134 18.85 -17.94 21.06
C GLN A 134 20.05 -17.01 20.86
N VAL A 135 20.10 -16.28 19.75
CA VAL A 135 21.14 -15.29 19.47
C VAL A 135 21.09 -14.17 20.50
N ALA A 136 19.93 -13.64 20.86
CA ALA A 136 19.81 -12.63 21.91
C ALA A 136 20.33 -13.14 23.27
N THR A 137 20.10 -14.41 23.60
CA THR A 137 20.60 -15.04 24.83
C THR A 137 22.13 -15.18 24.78
N CYS A 138 22.68 -15.74 23.69
CA CYS A 138 24.13 -15.88 23.50
C CYS A 138 24.85 -14.52 23.45
N LEU A 139 24.24 -13.50 22.84
CA LEU A 139 24.78 -12.15 22.79
C LEU A 139 24.86 -11.53 24.19
N LYS A 140 23.85 -11.73 25.05
CA LYS A 140 23.88 -11.26 26.45
C LYS A 140 24.98 -11.95 27.26
N GLU A 141 25.23 -13.23 27.02
CA GLU A 141 26.25 -14.00 27.75
C GLU A 141 27.68 -13.67 27.28
N HIS A 142 27.88 -13.33 26.01
CA HIS A 142 29.21 -13.17 25.42
C HIS A 142 29.61 -11.74 25.10
N ILE A 143 28.65 -10.83 24.92
CA ILE A 143 28.90 -9.43 24.57
C ILE A 143 28.29 -8.55 25.66
N PRO A 144 29.12 -7.80 26.41
CA PRO A 144 28.65 -6.78 27.34
C PRO A 144 27.61 -5.87 26.71
N GLN A 145 26.52 -5.61 27.43
CA GLN A 145 25.40 -4.79 26.95
C GLN A 145 25.87 -3.40 26.47
N ASP A 146 26.87 -2.82 27.15
CA ASP A 146 27.49 -1.54 26.79
C ASP A 146 28.01 -1.50 25.34
N LEU A 147 28.60 -2.59 24.85
CA LEU A 147 29.10 -2.68 23.48
C LEU A 147 27.96 -2.84 22.45
N GLN A 148 26.86 -3.49 22.83
CA GLN A 148 25.69 -3.62 21.96
C GLN A 148 25.00 -2.25 21.79
N GLU A 149 24.87 -1.51 22.88
CA GLU A 149 24.35 -0.15 22.88
C GLU A 149 25.25 0.78 22.06
N GLU A 150 26.58 0.67 22.19
CA GLU A 150 27.50 1.46 21.37
C GLU A 150 27.35 1.17 19.86
N VAL A 151 27.28 -0.11 19.46
CA VAL A 151 27.10 -0.48 18.05
C VAL A 151 25.78 0.02 17.51
N THR A 152 24.68 -0.09 18.25
CA THR A 152 23.38 0.42 17.80
C THR A 152 23.39 1.94 17.64
N VAL A 153 23.98 2.66 18.59
CA VAL A 153 24.14 4.13 18.49
C VAL A 153 25.00 4.51 17.29
N GLN A 154 26.10 3.80 17.03
CA GLN A 154 26.95 4.05 15.86
C GLN A 154 26.20 3.74 14.56
N GLN A 155 25.46 2.64 14.49
CA GLN A 155 24.66 2.29 13.30
C GLN A 155 23.60 3.35 13.00
N VAL A 156 22.87 3.82 14.01
CA VAL A 156 21.87 4.89 13.84
C VAL A 156 22.54 6.15 13.30
N LYS A 157 23.67 6.56 13.88
CA LYS A 157 24.42 7.74 13.41
C LYS A 157 24.86 7.61 11.95
N ILE A 158 25.42 6.46 11.57
CA ILE A 158 25.86 6.20 10.19
C ILE A 158 24.67 6.23 9.23
N LEU A 159 23.53 5.63 9.61
CA LEU A 159 22.33 5.63 8.78
C LEU A 159 21.77 7.05 8.60
N GLU A 160 21.77 7.87 9.65
CA GLU A 160 21.37 9.28 9.57
C GLU A 160 22.29 10.08 8.65
N GLU A 161 23.60 9.87 8.74
CA GLU A 161 24.60 10.50 7.87
C GLU A 161 24.41 10.09 6.40
N VAL A 162 24.28 8.79 6.12
CA VAL A 162 24.04 8.27 4.77
C VAL A 162 22.73 8.80 4.20
N ARG A 163 21.67 8.88 5.02
CA ARG A 163 20.38 9.43 4.58
C ARG A 163 20.49 10.92 4.23
N LYS A 164 21.22 11.68 5.04
CA LYS A 164 21.50 13.10 4.80
C LYS A 164 22.31 13.29 3.51
N ASP A 165 23.33 12.48 3.30
CA ASP A 165 24.17 12.55 2.09
C ASP A 165 23.41 12.14 0.83
N LEU A 166 22.55 11.14 0.93
CA LEU A 166 21.65 10.76 -0.15
C LEU A 166 20.71 11.92 -0.49
N HIS A 167 20.04 12.50 0.51
CA HIS A 167 19.15 13.64 0.32
C HIS A 167 19.87 14.84 -0.32
N ASN A 168 21.05 15.18 0.20
CA ASN A 168 21.89 16.24 -0.35
C ASN A 168 22.30 15.94 -1.81
N SER A 169 22.60 14.69 -2.13
CA SER A 169 22.96 14.29 -3.50
C SER A 169 21.78 14.33 -4.46
N GLU A 170 20.60 13.91 -4.02
CA GLU A 170 19.36 14.03 -4.80
C GLU A 170 18.98 15.49 -5.04
N ASN A 171 19.12 16.33 -4.01
CA ASN A 171 18.82 17.76 -4.13
C ASN A 171 19.84 18.49 -5.02
N ARG A 172 21.13 18.15 -4.93
CA ARG A 172 22.14 18.62 -5.89
C ARG A 172 21.79 18.22 -7.31
N ARG A 173 21.30 16.99 -7.52
CA ARG A 173 20.87 16.52 -8.84
C ARG A 173 19.65 17.30 -9.35
N GLY A 174 18.68 17.60 -8.49
CA GLY A 174 17.53 18.42 -8.86
C GLY A 174 17.93 19.87 -9.18
N ASN A 175 18.80 20.47 -8.36
CA ASN A 175 19.37 21.80 -8.60
C ASN A 175 20.17 21.87 -9.90
N ALA A 176 20.87 20.79 -10.27
CA ALA A 176 21.59 20.69 -11.54
C ALA A 176 20.66 20.66 -12.77
N ALA A 177 19.41 20.22 -12.60
CA ALA A 177 18.42 20.19 -13.66
C ALA A 177 17.72 21.54 -13.88
N LEU A 178 17.87 22.49 -12.95
CA LEU A 178 17.24 23.81 -13.05
C LEU A 178 17.81 24.59 -14.23
N ARG A 179 16.91 25.17 -15.04
CA ARG A 179 17.25 25.96 -16.23
C ARG A 179 17.16 27.45 -15.94
N ARG A 180 18.07 28.24 -16.50
CA ARG A 180 18.12 29.70 -16.32
C ARG A 180 16.85 30.39 -16.80
N ASP A 181 16.24 29.86 -17.86
CA ASP A 181 14.98 30.38 -18.41
C ASP A 181 13.82 30.28 -17.41
N ARG A 182 14.00 29.54 -16.31
CA ARG A 182 13.07 29.41 -15.19
C ARG A 182 13.75 29.79 -13.87
N ALA A 183 14.16 31.06 -13.78
CA ALA A 183 14.81 31.61 -12.58
C ALA A 183 13.90 31.61 -11.33
N ASP A 184 12.59 31.47 -11.53
CA ASP A 184 11.58 31.35 -10.46
C ASP A 184 11.47 29.92 -9.90
N ASP A 185 12.12 28.92 -10.52
CA ASP A 185 12.08 27.54 -10.02
C ASP A 185 12.75 27.45 -8.64
N ASN A 186 12.09 26.74 -7.72
CA ASN A 186 12.55 26.61 -6.34
C ASN A 186 13.85 25.81 -6.25
N LEU A 187 14.78 26.35 -5.47
CA LEU A 187 16.03 25.68 -5.19
C LEU A 187 15.81 24.61 -4.11
N GLN A 188 16.21 23.37 -4.38
CA GLN A 188 16.11 22.28 -3.43
C GLN A 188 17.16 22.46 -2.33
N VAL A 189 16.73 22.32 -1.09
CA VAL A 189 17.51 22.65 0.12
C VAL A 189 18.59 21.63 0.39
N ILE A 190 19.79 22.06 0.76
CA ILE A 190 20.89 21.16 1.15
C ILE A 190 21.15 21.31 2.65
N TYR A 191 21.14 20.19 3.37
CA TYR A 191 21.47 20.15 4.79
C TYR A 191 22.96 20.31 5.01
N LYS A 192 23.32 21.01 6.10
CA LYS A 192 24.69 21.09 6.60
C LYS A 192 25.14 19.77 7.23
N GLU A 193 26.40 19.73 7.67
CA GLU A 193 26.93 18.65 8.50
C GLU A 193 26.08 18.42 9.76
N ASP A 194 25.59 19.50 10.37
CA ASP A 194 24.72 19.47 11.56
C ASP A 194 23.26 19.09 11.27
N GLY A 195 22.89 18.83 10.01
CA GLY A 195 21.50 18.50 9.61
C GLY A 195 20.54 19.69 9.61
N THR A 196 21.01 20.89 9.94
CA THR A 196 20.21 22.12 9.90
C THR A 196 20.28 22.79 8.52
N VAL A 197 19.27 23.61 8.22
CA VAL A 197 19.24 24.46 7.03
C VAL A 197 19.67 25.87 7.44
N PRO A 198 20.58 26.52 6.69
CA PRO A 198 20.93 27.92 6.93
C PRO A 198 19.71 28.84 6.90
N ALA A 199 19.63 29.80 7.80
CA ALA A 199 18.55 30.79 7.80
C ALA A 199 18.60 31.70 6.55
N ALA A 200 19.80 31.92 6.00
CA ALA A 200 20.02 32.71 4.80
C ALA A 200 19.93 31.88 3.50
N TYR A 201 19.39 30.66 3.53
CA TYR A 201 19.29 29.81 2.34
C TYR A 201 18.33 30.43 1.30
N PRO A 202 18.75 30.58 0.03
CA PRO A 202 17.88 31.17 -0.99
C PRO A 202 16.78 30.20 -1.42
N SER A 203 15.55 30.67 -1.48
CA SER A 203 14.38 29.88 -1.88
C SER A 203 14.31 29.62 -3.40
N SER A 204 14.87 30.51 -4.22
CA SER A 204 14.86 30.42 -5.68
C SER A 204 16.24 30.74 -6.29
N LEU A 205 16.43 30.40 -7.57
CA LEU A 205 17.63 30.77 -8.31
C LEU A 205 17.80 32.30 -8.39
N GLN A 206 16.72 33.05 -8.56
CA GLN A 206 16.78 34.50 -8.55
C GLN A 206 17.27 35.03 -7.19
N ALA A 207 16.73 34.51 -6.08
CA ALA A 207 17.16 34.90 -4.74
C ALA A 207 18.65 34.60 -4.52
N LEU A 208 19.16 33.48 -5.06
CA LEU A 208 20.58 33.13 -5.04
C LEU A 208 21.43 34.15 -5.81
N PHE A 209 20.98 34.60 -7.00
CA PHE A 209 21.70 35.59 -7.80
C PHE A 209 21.65 37.01 -7.22
N ASP A 210 20.62 37.35 -6.46
CA ASP A 210 20.43 38.67 -5.85
C ASP A 210 21.13 38.81 -4.48
N MET A 211 21.67 37.71 -3.93
CA MET A 211 22.40 37.73 -2.65
C MET A 211 23.59 38.69 -2.67
N ASP A 212 23.76 39.45 -1.59
CA ASP A 212 24.90 40.35 -1.39
C ASP A 212 26.19 39.62 -1.01
N ALA A 213 27.31 40.35 -1.01
CA ALA A 213 28.62 39.80 -0.71
C ALA A 213 28.75 39.31 0.74
N ALA A 214 28.02 39.91 1.69
CA ALA A 214 28.08 39.54 3.10
C ALA A 214 27.27 38.27 3.36
N THR A 215 26.04 38.16 2.83
CA THR A 215 25.22 36.94 2.99
C THR A 215 25.81 35.72 2.28
N SER A 216 26.37 35.90 1.08
CA SER A 216 27.04 34.80 0.37
C SER A 216 28.29 34.31 1.11
N ARG A 217 29.04 35.20 1.77
CA ARG A 217 30.16 34.83 2.63
C ARG A 217 29.68 34.09 3.88
N ALA A 218 28.66 34.61 4.55
CA ALA A 218 28.09 33.99 5.73
C ALA A 218 27.61 32.56 5.44
N LEU A 219 26.90 32.34 4.33
CA LEU A 219 26.50 30.98 3.91
C LEU A 219 27.70 30.07 3.65
N MET A 220 28.77 30.58 3.04
CA MET A 220 29.95 29.75 2.80
C MET A 220 30.61 29.29 4.09
N GLU A 221 30.72 30.18 5.07
CA GLU A 221 31.23 29.86 6.41
C GLU A 221 30.30 28.87 7.13
N GLU A 222 28.98 29.05 7.00
CA GLU A 222 27.97 28.20 7.63
C GLU A 222 27.93 26.78 7.05
N TYR A 223 28.33 26.60 5.79
CA TYR A 223 28.52 25.30 5.14
C TYR A 223 29.93 24.73 5.30
N GLY A 224 30.83 25.41 6.01
CA GLY A 224 32.21 24.96 6.22
C GLY A 224 33.07 24.93 4.95
N MET A 225 32.69 25.68 3.91
CA MET A 225 33.43 25.67 2.64
C MET A 225 34.76 26.43 2.78
N PRO A 226 35.89 25.84 2.33
CA PRO A 226 37.19 26.50 2.38
C PRO A 226 37.23 27.71 1.43
N ASP A 227 38.05 28.71 1.80
CA ASP A 227 38.38 29.91 1.02
C ASP A 227 37.22 30.91 0.78
N ALA A 228 36.51 31.35 1.80
CA ALA A 228 35.63 32.51 1.67
C ALA A 228 36.43 33.74 1.19
N SER A 229 36.08 34.31 0.02
CA SER A 229 36.78 35.44 -0.59
C SER A 229 36.01 36.74 -0.36
N ASP A 230 36.66 37.89 -0.57
CA ASP A 230 35.95 39.17 -0.56
C ASP A 230 35.11 39.43 -1.83
N SER A 231 35.36 38.69 -2.91
CA SER A 231 34.63 38.82 -4.16
C SER A 231 33.32 38.02 -4.12
N ARG A 232 32.20 38.74 -4.20
CA ARG A 232 30.84 38.19 -4.30
C ARG A 232 30.74 37.11 -5.37
N GLU A 233 31.25 37.37 -6.57
CA GLU A 233 31.14 36.44 -7.70
C GLU A 233 31.90 35.13 -7.44
N ARG A 234 33.05 35.22 -6.77
CA ARG A 234 33.86 34.04 -6.43
C ARG A 234 33.15 33.17 -5.39
N ASN A 235 32.54 33.80 -4.39
CA ASN A 235 31.77 33.09 -3.36
C ASN A 235 30.51 32.47 -3.95
N LEU A 236 29.77 33.22 -4.77
CA LEU A 236 28.56 32.74 -5.41
C LEU A 236 28.84 31.59 -6.38
N ASN A 237 29.92 31.64 -7.15
CA ASN A 237 30.31 30.54 -8.04
C ASN A 237 30.61 29.25 -7.28
N ARG A 238 31.29 29.34 -6.14
CA ARG A 238 31.56 28.18 -5.27
C ARG A 238 30.29 27.65 -4.64
N LEU A 239 29.43 28.55 -4.15
CA LEU A 239 28.14 28.18 -3.58
C LEU A 239 27.26 27.50 -4.63
N MET A 240 27.17 28.03 -5.86
CA MET A 240 26.45 27.40 -6.97
C MET A 240 27.01 26.00 -7.28
N GLN A 241 28.33 25.85 -7.34
CA GLN A 241 28.96 24.54 -7.56
C GLN A 241 28.63 23.55 -6.45
N PHE A 242 28.68 23.98 -5.18
CA PHE A 242 28.32 23.15 -4.03
C PHE A 242 26.84 22.74 -4.05
N LEU A 243 25.95 23.68 -4.41
CA LEU A 243 24.52 23.44 -4.54
C LEU A 243 24.14 22.56 -5.74
N GLY A 244 25.10 22.23 -6.61
CA GLY A 244 24.89 21.44 -7.82
C GLY A 244 24.38 22.25 -9.01
N VAL A 245 24.30 23.57 -8.89
CA VAL A 245 23.81 24.48 -9.92
C VAL A 245 24.88 24.64 -11.02
N ARG A 246 24.55 24.30 -12.27
CA ARG A 246 25.49 24.31 -13.41
C ARG A 246 25.76 25.70 -14.01
N TYR A 247 25.50 26.78 -13.27
CA TYR A 247 25.76 28.15 -13.71
C TYR A 247 27.10 28.65 -13.21
N GLN A 248 27.81 29.39 -14.05
CA GLN A 248 29.01 30.10 -13.66
C GLN A 248 28.83 31.58 -14.00
N MET A 249 29.04 32.43 -13.00
CA MET A 249 29.19 33.88 -13.18
C MET A 249 30.59 34.12 -13.75
N VAL A 250 30.66 34.60 -14.98
CA VAL A 250 31.92 35.03 -15.61
C VAL A 250 32.26 36.41 -15.07
N ARG A 251 33.53 36.61 -14.66
CA ARG A 251 34.07 37.95 -14.34
C ARG A 251 34.17 38.75 -15.64
N GLU A 252 33.16 39.53 -15.94
CA GLU A 252 33.23 40.53 -16.98
C GLU A 252 33.79 41.82 -16.37
N GLY A 253 34.90 42.31 -16.91
CA GLY A 253 35.34 43.67 -16.65
C GLY A 253 34.23 44.63 -17.08
N SER A 254 33.56 45.26 -16.10
CA SER A 254 32.72 46.46 -16.24
C SER A 254 31.29 46.37 -16.81
N ALA A 255 30.69 45.22 -17.12
CA ALA A 255 29.25 45.13 -17.38
C ALA A 255 28.75 43.71 -17.14
N THR A 256 27.55 43.53 -16.57
CA THR A 256 27.04 42.22 -16.13
C THR A 256 26.19 41.53 -17.20
N ARG A 257 26.65 40.40 -17.74
CA ARG A 257 25.80 39.42 -18.42
C ARG A 257 26.25 37.99 -18.08
N SER A 258 25.44 37.25 -17.33
CA SER A 258 25.68 35.82 -17.07
C SER A 258 25.54 35.00 -18.36
N VAL A 259 26.30 33.91 -18.48
CA VAL A 259 26.32 33.03 -19.66
C VAL A 259 26.06 31.60 -19.19
N GLY A 260 25.10 30.91 -19.82
CA GLY A 260 24.87 29.47 -19.60
C GLY A 260 25.86 28.66 -20.44
N LEU A 261 26.52 27.66 -19.82
CA LEU A 261 27.29 26.65 -20.53
C LEU A 261 26.38 25.46 -20.83
N ALA A 262 26.46 24.98 -22.08
CA ALA A 262 25.71 23.86 -22.63
C ALA A 262 26.10 22.51 -22.01
#